data_AF-A0A0A0BU89-F1
#
_entry.id   AF-A0A0A0BU89-F1
#
_cell.length_a   1.000
_cell.length_b   1.000
_cell.length_c   1.000
_cell.angle_alpha   90.00
_cell.angle_beta   90.00
_cell.angle_gamma   90.00
#
_symmetry.space_group_name_H-M   'P 1'
#
loop_
_entity.id
_entity.type
_entity.pdbx_description
1 polymer ?
#
loop_
_entity_poly.entity_id
_entity_poly.type
_entity_poly.pdbx_seq_one_letter_code
_entity_poly.pdbx_strand_id
1 'polypeptide(L)'
;MQLLTEAVGLVASLFSLVVWMPQAARVWRVRHDPVQLSGVSLLTQAMSVGGAVAWTAYAVLIDSFWVGAPSVVNGPLAIATIVVVRRSRRAGERFAVPVHDVDPAPLPGPDAVTLAA
;
A
#
# COMPACT_ATOMS: atom_id res chain seq x y z
N MET A 1 2.13 38.09 -5.43
CA MET A 1 2.49 36.76 -5.99
C MET A 1 2.76 35.75 -4.87
N GLN A 2 3.61 36.04 -3.88
CA GLN A 2 3.87 35.13 -2.73
C GLN A 2 2.63 34.63 -1.99
N LEU A 3 1.73 35.52 -1.56
CA LEU A 3 0.48 35.16 -0.86
C LEU A 3 -0.39 34.16 -1.65
N LEU A 4 -0.46 34.30 -2.98
CA LEU A 4 -1.20 33.38 -3.84
C LEU A 4 -0.54 32.01 -3.89
N THR A 5 0.80 31.96 -4.00
CA THR A 5 1.57 30.72 -3.98
C THR A 5 1.42 29.97 -2.66
N GLU A 6 1.45 30.67 -1.53
CA GLU A 6 1.25 30.07 -0.21
C GLU A 6 -0.18 29.54 -0.03
N ALA A 7 -1.19 30.32 -0.44
CA ALA A 7 -2.59 29.91 -0.35
C ALA A 7 -2.88 28.67 -1.22
N VAL A 8 -2.39 28.66 -2.46
CA VAL A 8 -2.52 27.51 -3.37
C VAL A 8 -1.76 26.29 -2.82
N GLY A 9 -0.55 26.49 -2.31
CA GLY A 9 0.26 25.44 -1.70
C GLY A 9 -0.42 24.81 -0.48
N LEU A 10 -1.01 25.63 0.40
CA LEU A 10 -1.79 25.19 1.55
C LEU A 10 -2.99 24.35 1.11
N VAL A 11 -3.79 24.85 0.16
CA VAL A 11 -4.98 24.14 -0.32
C VAL A 11 -4.59 22.82 -0.98
N ALA A 12 -3.59 22.82 -1.86
CA ALA A 12 -3.07 21.60 -2.48
C ALA A 12 -2.58 20.59 -1.43
N SER A 13 -1.94 21.08 -0.36
CA SER A 13 -1.51 20.23 0.75
C SER A 13 -2.67 19.57 1.46
N LEU A 14 -3.72 20.33 1.79
CA LEU A 14 -4.92 19.81 2.45
C LEU A 14 -5.60 18.74 1.59
N PHE A 15 -5.76 18.98 0.29
CA PHE A 15 -6.30 17.98 -0.63
C PHE A 15 -5.47 16.70 -0.62
N SER A 16 -4.14 16.83 -0.70
CA SER A 16 -3.23 15.69 -0.64
C SER A 16 -3.44 14.89 0.65
N LEU A 17 -3.42 15.54 1.81
CA LEU A 17 -3.63 14.89 3.10
C LEU A 17 -4.99 14.16 3.16
N VAL A 18 -6.07 14.81 2.70
CA VAL A 18 -7.42 14.23 2.71
C VAL A 18 -7.54 13.00 1.83
N VAL A 19 -6.91 12.99 0.65
CA VAL A 19 -6.95 11.86 -0.27
C VAL A 19 -6.25 10.63 0.30
N TRP A 20 -5.17 10.81 1.08
CA TRP A 20 -4.40 9.69 1.62
C TRP A 20 -4.93 9.10 2.93
N MET A 21 -5.71 9.87 3.71
CA MET A 21 -6.35 9.40 4.95
C MET A 21 -7.21 8.13 4.81
N PRO A 22 -8.12 7.99 3.83
CA PRO A 22 -8.94 6.78 3.71
C PRO A 22 -8.10 5.53 3.40
N GLN A 23 -7.03 5.68 2.61
CA GLN A 23 -6.11 4.58 2.31
C GLN A 23 -5.34 4.14 3.57
N ALA A 24 -4.86 5.10 4.36
CA ALA A 24 -4.23 4.84 5.65
C ALA A 24 -5.16 4.08 6.59
N ALA A 25 -6.39 4.55 6.73
CA ALA A 25 -7.40 3.94 7.58
C ALA A 25 -7.74 2.51 7.12
N ARG A 26 -7.87 2.29 5.81
CA ARG A 26 -8.11 0.95 5.24
C ARG A 26 -6.98 -0.01 5.60
N VAL A 27 -5.72 0.36 5.31
CA VAL A 27 -4.54 -0.48 5.61
C VAL A 27 -4.46 -0.82 7.11
N TRP A 28 -4.71 0.16 7.98
CA TRP A 28 -4.68 -0.06 9.42
C TRP A 28 -5.79 -0.99 9.90
N ARG A 29 -7.01 -0.88 9.35
CA ARG A 29 -8.14 -1.75 9.70
C ARG A 29 -7.89 -3.21 9.32
N VAL A 30 -7.37 -3.46 8.11
CA VAL A 30 -7.10 -4.83 7.61
C VAL A 30 -5.68 -5.32 7.91
N ARG A 31 -4.95 -4.68 8.84
CA ARG A 31 -3.53 -4.95 9.11
C ARG A 31 -3.18 -6.39 9.50
N HIS A 32 -4.17 -7.16 9.96
CA HIS A 32 -4.02 -8.56 10.36
C HIS A 32 -4.62 -9.56 9.35
N ASP A 33 -5.12 -9.07 8.21
CA ASP A 33 -5.69 -9.89 7.15
C ASP A 33 -4.76 -9.89 5.92
N PRO A 34 -3.95 -10.96 5.73
CA PRO A 34 -3.02 -11.05 4.62
C PRO A 34 -3.72 -11.15 3.25
N VAL A 35 -4.93 -11.71 3.20
CA VAL A 35 -5.71 -11.84 1.95
C VAL A 35 -6.16 -10.47 1.49
N GLN A 36 -6.72 -9.65 2.38
CA GLN A 36 -7.14 -8.29 2.03
C GLN A 36 -5.98 -7.33 1.71
N LEU A 37 -4.79 -7.59 2.25
CA LEU A 37 -3.57 -6.82 1.96
C LEU A 37 -2.80 -7.31 0.72
N SER A 38 -3.19 -8.44 0.12
CA SER A 38 -2.49 -9.02 -1.04
C SER A 38 -2.42 -8.06 -2.24
N GLY A 39 -3.48 -7.27 -2.46
CA GLY A 39 -3.55 -6.28 -3.53
C GLY A 39 -2.72 -5.00 -3.30
N VAL A 40 -2.06 -4.85 -2.14
CA VAL A 40 -1.20 -3.69 -1.89
C VAL A 40 0.21 -3.95 -2.43
N SER A 41 0.59 -3.20 -3.47
CA SER A 41 1.92 -3.28 -4.09
C SER A 41 3.01 -2.62 -3.23
N LEU A 42 4.00 -3.40 -2.80
CA LEU A 42 5.17 -2.88 -2.09
C LEU A 42 6.04 -1.97 -2.97
N LEU A 43 6.09 -2.23 -4.28
CA LEU A 43 6.86 -1.40 -5.21
C LEU A 43 6.26 0.00 -5.30
N THR A 44 4.94 0.10 -5.41
CA THR A 44 4.24 1.39 -5.43
C THR A 44 4.52 2.17 -4.15
N GLN A 45 4.47 1.52 -2.99
CA GLN A 45 4.80 2.18 -1.73
C GLN A 45 6.27 2.63 -1.66
N ALA A 46 7.20 1.83 -2.16
CA ALA A 46 8.62 2.22 -2.23
C ALA A 46 8.84 3.44 -3.15
N MET A 47 8.15 3.49 -4.29
CA MET A 47 8.16 4.66 -5.18
C MET A 47 7.52 5.87 -4.51
N SER A 48 6.46 5.69 -3.72
CA SER A 48 5.88 6.78 -2.92
C SER A 48 6.86 7.34 -1.89
N VAL A 49 7.66 6.49 -1.23
CA VAL A 49 8.73 6.94 -0.32
C VAL A 49 9.79 7.73 -1.09
N GLY A 50 10.28 7.20 -2.21
CA GLY A 50 11.25 7.90 -3.06
C GLY A 50 10.72 9.25 -3.57
N GLY A 51 9.44 9.30 -3.96
CA GLY A 51 8.74 10.52 -4.34
C GLY A 51 8.65 11.52 -3.19
N ALA A 52 8.29 11.08 -1.99
CA ALA A 52 8.24 11.96 -0.81
C ALA A 52 9.61 12.55 -0.47
N VAL A 53 10.70 11.78 -0.61
CA VAL A 53 12.06 12.27 -0.43
C VAL A 53 12.40 13.33 -1.48
N ALA A 54 12.13 13.04 -2.76
CA ALA A 54 12.39 13.98 -3.86
C ALA A 54 11.59 15.29 -3.70
N TRP A 55 10.30 15.21 -3.35
CA TRP A 55 9.46 16.38 -3.12
C TRP A 55 9.89 17.19 -1.90
N THR A 56 10.31 16.53 -0.81
CA THR A 56 10.83 17.23 0.37
C THR A 56 12.13 17.96 0.03
N ALA A 57 13.05 17.31 -0.70
CA ALA A 57 14.28 17.93 -1.16
C ALA A 57 13.99 19.14 -2.07
N TYR A 58 13.06 18.98 -3.01
CA TYR A 58 12.60 20.08 -3.87
C TYR A 58 12.06 21.26 -3.06
N ALA A 59 11.18 21.00 -2.08
CA ALA A 59 10.60 22.02 -1.22
C ALA A 59 11.64 22.82 -0.44
N VAL A 60 12.69 22.15 0.07
CA VAL A 60 13.82 22.81 0.74
C VAL A 60 14.60 23.69 -0.23
N LEU A 61 14.85 23.21 -1.46
CA LEU A 61 15.60 23.97 -2.47
C LEU A 61 14.88 25.26 -2.92
N ILE A 62 13.55 25.29 -2.84
CA ILE A 62 12.74 26.47 -3.22
C ILE A 62 12.22 27.26 -2.00
N ASP A 63 12.67 26.93 -0.79
CA ASP A 63 12.24 27.54 0.47
C ASP A 63 10.71 27.58 0.65
N SER A 64 10.03 26.47 0.30
CA SER A 64 8.56 26.39 0.32
C SER A 64 8.06 25.31 1.26
N PHE A 65 7.61 25.74 2.44
CA PHE A 65 7.05 24.84 3.45
C PHE A 65 5.85 24.03 2.92
N TRP A 66 4.90 24.71 2.27
CA TRP A 66 3.65 24.08 1.82
C TRP A 66 3.86 23.05 0.72
N VAL A 67 4.86 23.22 -0.14
CA VAL A 67 5.17 22.20 -1.16
C VAL A 67 5.70 20.92 -0.52
N GLY A 68 6.44 21.04 0.59
CA GLY A 68 7.01 19.90 1.31
C GLY A 68 6.07 19.23 2.32
N ALA A 69 5.10 19.98 2.86
CA ALA A 69 4.22 19.51 3.93
C ALA A 69 3.54 18.15 3.67
N PRO A 70 3.00 17.86 2.47
CA PRO A 70 2.37 16.57 2.20
C PRO A 70 3.36 15.40 2.24
N SER A 71 4.60 15.62 1.80
CA SER A 71 5.64 14.58 1.79
C SER A 71 6.05 14.13 3.18
N VAL A 72 6.01 15.05 4.16
CA VAL A 72 6.27 14.76 5.57
C VAL A 72 5.19 13.85 6.17
N VAL A 73 3.98 13.81 5.60
CA VAL A 73 2.90 12.91 6.04
C VAL A 73 2.84 11.63 5.19
N ASN A 74 2.88 11.80 3.87
CA ASN A 74 2.73 10.70 2.92
C ASN A 74 3.93 9.75 2.94
N GLY A 75 5.14 10.26 3.17
CA GLY A 75 6.35 9.45 3.31
C GLY A 75 6.25 8.46 4.47
N PRO A 76 6.04 8.92 5.72
CA PRO A 76 5.81 8.05 6.87
C PRO A 76 4.63 7.09 6.69
N LEU A 77 3.54 7.54 6.06
CA LEU A 77 2.39 6.69 5.78
C LEU A 77 2.73 5.53 4.81
N ALA A 78 3.49 5.81 3.76
CA ALA A 78 3.97 4.79 2.82
C ALA A 78 4.91 3.79 3.53
N ILE A 79 5.80 4.27 4.40
CA ILE A 79 6.66 3.43 5.24
C ILE A 79 5.82 2.52 6.15
N ALA A 80 4.84 3.10 6.86
CA ALA A 80 3.94 2.34 7.74
C ALA A 80 3.18 1.26 6.96
N THR A 81 2.71 1.59 5.75
CA THR A 81 2.04 0.62 4.86
C THR A 81 2.97 -0.53 4.47
N ILE A 82 4.23 -0.24 4.10
CA ILE A 82 5.24 -1.26 3.80
C ILE A 82 5.44 -2.19 5.01
N VAL A 83 5.61 -1.63 6.20
CA VAL A 83 5.82 -2.39 7.43
C VAL A 83 4.63 -3.30 7.73
N VAL A 84 3.40 -2.76 7.67
CA VAL A 84 2.16 -3.52 7.91
C VAL A 84 2.02 -4.66 6.90
N VAL A 85 2.17 -4.38 5.61
CA VAL A 85 2.04 -5.40 4.55
C VAL A 85 3.09 -6.49 4.71
N ARG A 86 4.36 -6.13 4.95
CA ARG A 86 5.44 -7.12 5.18
C ARG A 86 5.19 -7.98 6.41
N ARG A 87 4.71 -7.38 7.51
CA ARG A 87 4.39 -8.11 8.74
C ARG A 87 3.21 -9.06 8.53
N SER A 88 2.17 -8.63 7.82
CA SER A 88 0.99 -9.45 7.53
C SER A 88 1.32 -10.64 6.64
N ARG A 89 2.10 -10.44 5.57
CA ARG A 89 2.56 -11.53 4.68
C ARG A 89 3.37 -12.58 5.43
N ARG A 90 4.33 -12.16 6.27
CA ARG A 90 5.12 -13.07 7.12
C ARG A 90 4.26 -13.84 8.13
N ALA A 91 3.18 -13.24 8.62
CA ALA A 91 2.25 -13.94 9.49
C ALA A 91 1.47 -14.99 8.69
N GLY A 92 0.95 -14.65 7.51
CA GLY A 92 0.26 -15.59 6.62
C GLY A 92 1.10 -16.80 6.21
N GLU A 93 2.38 -16.58 5.86
CA GLU A 93 3.32 -17.66 5.51
C GLU A 93 3.54 -18.66 6.66
N ARG A 94 3.48 -18.23 7.92
CA ARG A 94 3.63 -19.13 9.08
C ARG A 94 2.46 -20.08 9.29
N PHE A 95 1.28 -19.71 8.80
CA PHE A 95 0.05 -20.50 8.95
C PHE A 95 -0.37 -21.17 7.64
N ALA A 96 0.33 -20.92 6.54
CA ALA A 96 0.07 -21.56 5.26
C ALA A 96 0.61 -23.00 5.29
N VAL A 97 -0.28 -23.98 5.16
CA VAL A 97 0.10 -25.37 4.86
C VAL A 97 0.65 -25.39 3.43
N PRO A 98 1.86 -25.92 3.17
CA PRO A 98 2.37 -26.07 1.82
C PRO A 98 1.43 -26.94 0.99
N VAL A 99 0.83 -26.38 -0.06
CA VAL A 99 -0.05 -27.12 -1.00
C VAL A 99 0.73 -28.21 -1.74
N HIS A 100 2.07 -28.13 -1.75
CA HIS A 100 2.92 -29.16 -2.36
C HIS A 100 2.81 -30.53 -1.68
N ASP A 101 2.38 -30.60 -0.41
CA ASP A 101 2.23 -31.87 0.32
C ASP A 101 0.83 -32.50 0.16
N VAL A 102 -0.07 -31.84 -0.59
CA VAL A 102 -1.35 -32.43 -0.96
C VAL A 102 -1.15 -33.16 -2.27
N ASP A 103 -1.01 -34.49 -2.21
CA ASP A 103 -1.08 -35.33 -3.40
C ASP A 103 -2.37 -34.96 -4.15
N PRO A 104 -2.30 -34.57 -5.43
CA PRO A 104 -3.51 -34.28 -6.19
C PRO A 104 -4.37 -35.53 -6.15
N ALA A 105 -5.57 -35.42 -5.58
CA ALA A 105 -6.53 -36.51 -5.59
C ALA A 105 -6.62 -37.04 -7.03
N PRO A 106 -6.56 -38.37 -7.25
CA PRO A 106 -6.63 -38.94 -8.58
C PRO A 106 -7.82 -38.34 -9.31
N LEU A 107 -7.58 -37.76 -10.49
CA LEU A 107 -8.67 -37.23 -11.30
C LEU A 107 -9.67 -38.36 -11.53
N PRO A 108 -10.99 -38.09 -11.41
CA PRO A 108 -12.00 -39.10 -11.70
C PRO A 108 -11.75 -39.65 -13.11
N GLY A 109 -11.69 -40.97 -13.21
CA GLY A 109 -11.47 -41.65 -14.47
C GLY A 109 -12.56 -41.32 -15.50
N PRO A 110 -12.29 -41.54 -16.80
CA PRO A 110 -13.25 -41.24 -17.87
C PRO A 110 -14.60 -41.97 -17.71
N ASP A 111 -14.62 -43.06 -16.95
CA ASP A 111 -15.77 -43.87 -16.54
C ASP A 111 -16.69 -43.19 -15.52
N ALA A 112 -16.16 -42.28 -14.69
CA ALA A 112 -16.96 -41.54 -13.71
C ALA A 112 -17.81 -40.42 -14.33
N VAL A 113 -17.39 -39.89 -15.49
CA VAL A 113 -18.14 -38.86 -16.23
C VAL A 113 -19.33 -39.47 -16.98
N THR A 114 -19.21 -40.74 -17.41
CA THR A 114 -20.25 -41.43 -18.19
C THR A 114 -21.45 -41.89 -17.35
N LEU A 115 -21.29 -42.06 -16.04
CA LEU A 115 -22.38 -42.46 -15.13
C LEU A 115 -23.23 -41.29 -14.63
N ALA A 116 -22.85 -40.06 -14.96
CA ALA A 116 -23.53 -38.83 -14.54
C ALA A 116 -24.35 -38.14 -15.68
N ALA A 117 -24.47 -38.78 -16.84
CA ALA A 117 -25.24 -38.32 -18.01
C ALA A 117 -26.42 -39.26 -18.29
#